data_AF-A0A084J8B4-F1
#
_entry.id   AF-A0A084J8B4-F1
#
_cell.length_a   1.000
_cell.length_b   1.000
_cell.length_c   1.000
_cell.angle_alpha   90.00
_cell.angle_beta   90.00
_cell.angle_gamma   90.00
#
_symmetry.space_group_name_H-M   'P 1'
#
loop_
_entity.id
_entity.type
_entity.pdbx_description
1 polymer ?
#
loop_
_entity_poly.entity_id
_entity_poly.type
_entity_poly.pdbx_seq_one_letter_code
_entity_poly.pdbx_strand_id
1 'polypeptide(L)' 'MSNKFFTEYQIKNLSQNKYVQTISSKSITYTDEFKRHF' A
#
# COMPACT_ATOMS: atom_id res chain seq x y z
N MET A 1 -4.00 17.56 -13.44
CA MET A 1 -4.21 16.39 -12.56
C MET A 1 -2.97 16.19 -11.71
N SER A 2 -3.06 16.44 -10.41
CA SER A 2 -1.95 16.20 -9.49
C SER A 2 -1.79 14.69 -9.34
N ASN A 3 -0.70 14.14 -9.89
CA ASN A 3 -0.35 12.74 -9.71
C ASN A 3 0.08 12.54 -8.25
N LYS A 4 -0.88 12.20 -7.38
CA LYS A 4 -0.60 11.89 -5.96
C LYS A 4 0.08 10.53 -5.90
N PHE A 5 1.41 10.55 -6.00
CA PHE A 5 2.25 9.40 -5.71
C PHE A 5 2.42 9.24 -4.20
N PHE A 6 2.63 8.01 -3.75
CA PHE A 6 3.02 7.74 -2.38
C PHE A 6 4.42 8.28 -2.13
N THR A 7 4.60 9.02 -1.03
CA THR A 7 5.92 9.45 -0.60
C THR A 7 6.69 8.28 0.00
N GLU A 8 8.02 8.34 0.03
CA GLU A 8 8.85 7.28 0.61
C GLU A 8 8.48 6.96 2.07
N TYR A 9 8.10 7.98 2.83
CA TYR A 9 7.60 7.81 4.19
C TYR A 9 6.31 6.98 4.24
N GLN A 10 5.35 7.27 3.36
CA GLN A 10 4.11 6.51 3.25
C GLN A 10 4.38 5.08 2.80
N ILE A 11 5.26 4.89 1.81
CA ILE A 11 5.66 3.57 1.32
C ILE A 11 6.27 2.75 2.46
N LYS A 12 7.19 3.33 3.23
CA LYS A 12 7.84 2.66 4.36
C LYS A 12 6.84 2.29 5.46
N ASN A 13 5.95 3.21 5.82
CA ASN A 13 4.95 2.97 6.86
C ASN A 13 3.92 1.91 6.44
N LEU A 14 3.48 1.93 5.19
CA LEU A 14 2.53 0.95 4.65
C LEU A 14 3.18 -0.42 4.39
N SER A 15 4.47 -0.45 4.03
CA SER A 15 5.25 -1.69 3.87
C SER A 15 5.40 -2.46 5.19
N GLN A 16 5.36 -1.77 6.34
CA GLN A 16 5.37 -2.39 7.66
C GLN A 16 4.02 -3.03 8.05
N ASN A 17 2.95 -2.80 7.27
CA ASN A 17 1.64 -3.35 7.56
C ASN A 17 1.53 -4.80 7.07
N LYS A 18 1.15 -5.72 7.95
CA LYS A 18 0.96 -7.16 7.66
C LYS A 18 -0.08 -7.43 6.55
N TYR A 19 -1.01 -6.51 6.33
CA TYR A 19 -2.05 -6.64 5.30
C TYR A 19 -1.62 -6.12 3.92
N VAL A 20 -0.42 -5.56 3.78
CA VAL A 20 0.12 -5.06 2.51
C VAL A 20 1.04 -6.12 1.93
N GLN A 21 0.73 -6.58 0.72
CA GLN A 21 1.52 -7.58 0.01
C GLN A 21 2.65 -6.93 -0.77
N THR A 22 2.34 -5.88 -1.55
CA THR A 22 3.33 -5.11 -2.30
C THR A 22 2.93 -3.65 -2.35
N ILE A 23 3.91 -2.76 -2.31
CA ILE A 23 3.69 -1.33 -2.44
C ILE A 23 4.71 -0.72 -3.38
N SER A 24 4.24 0.17 -4.25
CA SER A 24 5.00 0.97 -5.19
C SER A 24 4.58 2.43 -5.03
N SER A 25 5.37 3.35 -5.56
CA SER A 25 5.08 4.80 -5.55
C SER A 25 3.75 5.16 -6.21
N LYS A 26 3.18 4.27 -7.04
CA LYS A 26 1.91 4.48 -7.74
C LYS A 26 0.77 3.56 -7.31
N SER A 27 1.06 2.40 -6.71
CA SER A 27 0.07 1.36 -6.43
C SER A 27 0.37 0.61 -5.14
N ILE A 28 -0.69 0.12 -4.48
CA ILE A 28 -0.59 -0.76 -3.31
C ILE A 28 -1.45 -2.00 -3.56
N THR A 29 -0.91 -3.16 -3.21
CA THR A 29 -1.58 -4.45 -3.30
C THR A 29 -1.74 -4.98 -1.89
N TYR A 30 -2.98 -5.27 -1.51
CA TYR A 30 -3.29 -5.88 -0.21
C TYR A 30 -3.33 -7.40 -0.30
N THR A 31 -3.06 -8.06 0.82
CA THR A 31 -3.17 -9.52 0.94
C THR A 31 -4.63 -9.97 0.81
N ASP A 32 -4.85 -11.21 0.38
CA ASP A 32 -6.22 -11.75 0.25
C ASP A 32 -6.93 -11.88 1.60
N GLU A 33 -6.20 -11.94 2.71
CA GLU A 33 -6.76 -11.83 4.06
C GLU A 33 -7.49 -10.51 4.28
N PHE A 34 -6.92 -9.39 3.80
CA PHE A 34 -7.56 -8.08 3.90
C PHE A 34 -8.87 -8.02 3.10
N LYS A 35 -8.87 -8.56 1.88
CA LYS A 35 -10.06 -8.61 1.00
C LYS A 35 -11.19 -9.48 1.54
N ARG A 36 -10.89 -10.37 2.49
CA ARG A 36 -11.88 -11.27 3.09
C ARG A 36 -12.60 -10.65 4.28
N HIS A 37 -12.02 -9.58 4.83
CA HIS A 37 -12.56 -8.85 5.98
C HIS A 37 -13.30 -7.55 5.61
N PHE A 38 -13.20 -7.09 4.36
CA PHE A 38 -13.82 -5.87 3.82
C PHE A 38 -14.49 -6.14 2.49
#